data_AF-A0AAY5E9Q0-F1
#
_entry.id   AF-A0AAY5E9Q0-F1
#
_cell.length_a   1.000
_cell.length_b   1.000
_cell.length_c   1.000
_cell.angle_alpha   90.00
_cell.angle_beta   90.00
_cell.angle_gamma   90.00
#
_symmetry.space_group_name_H-M   'P 1'
#
loop_
_entity.id
_entity.type
_entity.pdbx_description
1 polymer ?
#
loop_
_entity_poly.entity_id
_entity_poly.type
_entity_poly.pdbx_seq_one_letter_code
_entity_poly.pdbx_strand_id
1 'polypeptide(L)'
;MQQSQYFNIFKNYCRGATSTAVFGEFIVEKLEPSILQAAYDQTAIDLTEKMKCEVPAFSGNRSNLEKHILTSLAEEENFENYIEYIHKPKEHFNGFITKEVNNYIFKENCPEALKTIKTNIKSKGKCVIDAVNETTKEVKNNDGDINIWLQYLSRKLKDEVQFKEKSCINQNEITDLDFLQNVVNKGLTSSMLKLCNSIICSSDLRLEMFRKKPDQILIEHLCRCCWVQCPFCNAICTNTMEDHAGDHMMPYWKWFVCRFQEDLEKHYKKQFKGPGEIPDEWKTCTKDEAIRSLNVL
;
A
#
# COMPACT_ATOMS: atom_id res chain seq x y z
N MET A 1 -5.82 -19.20 -23.08
CA MET A 1 -5.37 -17.84 -23.48
C MET A 1 -5.07 -17.71 -24.97
N GLN A 2 -4.38 -18.65 -25.64
CA GLN A 2 -4.09 -18.52 -27.09
C GLN A 2 -5.34 -18.58 -27.99
N GLN A 3 -6.36 -19.38 -27.65
CA GLN A 3 -7.54 -19.57 -28.51
C GLN A 3 -8.43 -18.31 -28.65
N SER A 4 -8.58 -17.51 -27.58
CA SER A 4 -9.31 -16.23 -27.64
C SER A 4 -8.51 -15.16 -28.41
N GLN A 5 -7.19 -15.23 -28.39
CA GLN A 5 -6.28 -14.30 -29.08
C GLN A 5 -6.34 -14.49 -30.61
N TYR A 6 -6.25 -15.74 -31.09
CA TYR A 6 -6.41 -16.03 -32.52
C TYR A 6 -7.80 -15.66 -33.04
N PHE A 7 -8.84 -15.82 -32.21
CA PHE A 7 -10.21 -15.45 -32.57
C PHE A 7 -10.38 -13.94 -32.79
N ASN A 8 -9.81 -13.09 -31.92
CA ASN A 8 -9.88 -11.64 -32.09
C ASN A 8 -9.08 -11.14 -33.30
N ILE A 9 -7.87 -11.69 -33.51
CA ILE A 9 -7.04 -11.42 -34.69
C ILE A 9 -7.80 -11.76 -35.98
N PHE A 10 -8.36 -12.98 -36.05
CA PHE A 10 -9.16 -13.43 -37.20
C PHE A 10 -10.39 -12.55 -37.42
N LYS A 11 -11.13 -12.21 -36.36
CA LYS A 11 -12.32 -11.35 -36.43
C LYS A 11 -12.02 -9.95 -36.97
N ASN A 12 -10.88 -9.36 -36.59
CA ASN A 12 -10.46 -8.05 -37.09
C ASN A 12 -9.98 -8.11 -38.54
N TYR A 13 -9.27 -9.16 -38.92
CA TYR A 13 -8.89 -9.40 -40.32
C TYR A 13 -10.13 -9.57 -41.22
N CYS A 14 -11.13 -10.34 -40.77
CA CYS A 14 -12.42 -10.46 -41.47
C CYS A 14 -13.21 -9.15 -41.57
N ARG A 15 -12.85 -8.11 -40.80
CA ARG A 15 -13.43 -6.76 -40.88
C ARG A 15 -12.64 -5.82 -41.78
N GLY A 16 -11.60 -6.31 -42.46
CA GLY A 16 -10.75 -5.52 -43.36
C GLY A 16 -9.67 -4.70 -42.65
N ALA A 17 -9.33 -4.99 -41.39
CA ALA A 17 -8.24 -4.32 -40.70
C ALA A 17 -6.88 -4.74 -41.28
N THR A 18 -5.95 -3.78 -41.42
CA THR A 18 -4.58 -4.07 -41.88
C THR A 18 -3.79 -4.84 -40.81
N SER A 19 -2.77 -5.61 -41.22
CA SER A 19 -1.90 -6.34 -40.29
C SER A 19 -1.29 -5.43 -39.21
N THR A 20 -0.89 -4.20 -39.58
CA THR A 20 -0.39 -3.19 -38.65
C THR A 20 -1.43 -2.73 -37.62
N ALA A 21 -2.69 -2.56 -38.02
CA ALA A 21 -3.76 -2.18 -37.08
C ALA A 21 -4.01 -3.27 -36.05
N VAL A 22 -4.11 -4.53 -36.51
CA VAL A 22 -4.31 -5.69 -35.63
C VAL A 22 -3.14 -5.84 -34.65
N PHE A 23 -1.91 -5.63 -35.11
CA PHE A 23 -0.74 -5.70 -34.25
C PHE A 23 -0.67 -4.55 -33.23
N GLY A 24 -1.03 -3.33 -33.64
CA GLY A 24 -1.09 -2.19 -32.72
C GLY A 24 -2.13 -2.41 -31.61
N GLU A 25 -3.31 -2.94 -31.94
CA GLU A 25 -4.31 -3.33 -30.95
C GLU A 25 -3.79 -4.42 -29.99
N PHE A 26 -3.05 -5.40 -30.52
CA PHE A 26 -2.43 -6.44 -29.71
C PHE A 26 -1.41 -5.87 -28.71
N ILE A 27 -0.58 -4.92 -29.12
CA ILE A 27 0.36 -4.24 -28.22
C ILE A 27 -0.39 -3.55 -27.07
N VAL A 28 -1.49 -2.85 -27.38
CA VAL A 28 -2.34 -2.19 -26.37
C VAL A 28 -2.89 -3.21 -25.37
N GLU A 29 -3.41 -4.35 -25.85
CA GLU A 29 -3.91 -5.44 -24.99
C GLU A 29 -2.82 -5.99 -24.04
N LYS A 30 -1.56 -6.02 -24.48
CA LYS A 30 -0.43 -6.45 -23.64
C LYS A 30 0.01 -5.40 -22.63
N LEU A 31 -0.03 -4.13 -23.00
CA LEU A 31 0.46 -3.04 -22.15
C LEU A 31 -0.58 -2.61 -21.10
N GLU A 32 -1.87 -2.65 -21.42
CA GLU A 32 -2.93 -2.16 -20.54
C GLU A 32 -2.90 -2.78 -19.12
N PRO A 33 -2.83 -4.11 -18.94
CA PRO A 33 -2.77 -4.71 -17.61
C PRO A 33 -1.49 -4.33 -16.85
N SER A 34 -0.37 -4.21 -17.55
CA SER A 34 0.92 -3.84 -16.96
C SER A 34 0.95 -2.39 -16.51
N ILE A 35 0.36 -1.48 -17.28
CA ILE A 35 0.17 -0.07 -16.90
C ILE A 35 -0.72 0.02 -15.66
N LEU A 36 -1.84 -0.70 -15.66
CA LEU A 36 -2.76 -0.70 -14.54
C LEU A 36 -2.09 -1.22 -13.27
N GLN A 37 -1.33 -2.31 -13.37
CA GLN A 37 -0.55 -2.84 -12.26
C GLN A 37 0.46 -1.81 -11.72
N ALA A 38 1.24 -1.18 -12.59
CA ALA A 38 2.21 -0.15 -12.19
C ALA A 38 1.54 1.07 -11.55
N ALA A 39 0.35 1.45 -12.02
CA ALA A 39 -0.43 2.53 -11.43
C ALA A 39 -0.92 2.20 -10.01
N TYR A 40 -1.33 0.94 -9.75
CA TYR A 40 -1.68 0.48 -8.40
C TYR A 40 -0.45 0.46 -7.49
N ASP A 41 0.69 -0.06 -7.96
CA ASP A 41 1.93 -0.09 -7.20
C ASP A 41 2.36 1.34 -6.79
N GLN A 42 2.31 2.30 -7.73
CA GLN A 42 2.60 3.70 -7.43
C GLN A 42 1.57 4.33 -6.49
N THR A 43 0.29 4.00 -6.63
CA THR A 43 -0.77 4.50 -5.74
C THR A 43 -0.56 4.06 -4.31
N ALA A 44 -0.06 2.84 -4.08
CA ALA A 44 0.25 2.40 -2.72
C ALA A 44 1.33 3.27 -2.07
N ILE A 45 2.36 3.64 -2.84
CA ILE A 45 3.44 4.52 -2.39
C ILE A 45 2.90 5.93 -2.13
N ASP A 46 2.18 6.52 -3.08
CA ASP A 46 1.69 7.90 -2.96
C ASP A 46 0.71 8.06 -1.78
N LEU A 47 -0.18 7.09 -1.57
CA LEU A 47 -1.08 7.11 -0.42
C LEU A 47 -0.32 6.92 0.90
N THR A 48 0.70 6.07 0.93
CA THR A 48 1.57 5.91 2.10
C THR A 48 2.23 7.24 2.46
N GLU A 49 2.82 7.94 1.49
CA GLU A 49 3.50 9.21 1.74
C GLU A 49 2.53 10.32 2.15
N LYS A 50 1.32 10.37 1.58
CA LYS A 50 0.26 11.27 2.07
C LYS A 50 -0.12 10.97 3.51
N MET A 51 -0.35 9.71 3.84
CA MET A 51 -0.72 9.28 5.19
C MET A 51 0.35 9.62 6.23
N LYS A 52 1.64 9.51 5.89
CA LYS A 52 2.74 9.95 6.79
C LYS A 52 2.71 11.45 7.10
N CYS A 53 2.21 12.26 6.17
CA CYS A 53 2.08 13.71 6.33
C CYS A 53 0.79 14.12 7.03
N GLU A 54 -0.32 13.42 6.75
CA GLU A 54 -1.67 13.85 7.13
C GLU A 54 -2.22 13.13 8.36
N VAL A 55 -1.78 11.89 8.63
CA VAL A 55 -2.26 11.08 9.76
C VAL A 55 -1.25 11.16 10.91
N PRO A 56 -1.62 11.79 12.05
CA PRO A 56 -0.69 11.99 13.16
C PRO A 56 -0.01 10.71 13.67
N ALA A 57 -0.74 9.59 13.70
CA ALA A 57 -0.22 8.30 14.14
C ALA A 57 0.89 7.74 13.24
N PHE A 58 0.95 8.15 11.98
CA PHE A 58 1.97 7.73 11.02
C PHE A 58 3.06 8.79 10.82
N SER A 59 2.91 9.96 11.44
CA SER A 59 3.97 10.97 11.49
C SER A 59 5.07 10.54 12.46
N GLY A 60 6.34 10.65 12.07
CA GLY A 60 7.46 10.34 12.96
C GLY A 60 7.84 8.86 13.07
N ASN A 61 8.14 8.41 14.29
CA ASN A 61 8.75 7.11 14.57
C ASN A 61 7.77 6.15 15.29
N ARG A 62 8.27 4.96 15.64
CA ARG A 62 7.49 3.93 16.35
C ARG A 62 6.92 4.40 17.68
N SER A 63 7.65 5.17 18.49
CA SER A 63 7.15 5.67 19.78
C SER A 63 5.91 6.54 19.59
N ASN A 64 5.89 7.37 18.53
CA ASN A 64 4.71 8.15 18.20
C ASN A 64 3.51 7.24 17.83
N LEU A 65 3.74 6.20 17.02
CA LEU A 65 2.71 5.21 16.71
C LEU A 65 2.20 4.52 17.98
N GLU A 66 3.09 4.08 18.88
CA GLU A 66 2.74 3.44 20.14
C GLU A 66 1.89 4.34 21.03
N LYS A 67 2.26 5.62 21.13
CA LYS A 67 1.46 6.64 21.85
C LYS A 67 0.04 6.72 21.30
N HIS A 68 -0.14 6.73 19.98
CA HIS A 68 -1.47 6.79 19.37
C HIS A 68 -2.27 5.50 19.61
N ILE A 69 -1.61 4.34 19.58
CA ILE A 69 -2.23 3.05 19.93
C ILE A 69 -2.69 3.05 21.39
N LEU A 70 -1.82 3.44 22.33
CA LEU A 70 -2.14 3.49 23.76
C LEU A 70 -3.24 4.53 24.04
N THR A 71 -3.24 5.66 23.35
CA THR A 71 -4.35 6.63 23.43
C THR A 71 -5.67 5.99 23.00
N SER A 72 -5.69 5.32 21.84
CA SER A 72 -6.88 4.62 21.33
C SER A 72 -7.36 3.53 22.29
N LEU A 73 -6.46 2.75 22.89
CA LEU A 73 -6.82 1.74 23.88
C LEU A 73 -7.44 2.35 25.13
N ALA A 74 -6.95 3.51 25.58
CA ALA A 74 -7.50 4.22 26.73
C ALA A 74 -8.86 4.83 26.44
N GLU A 75 -9.12 5.25 25.21
CA GLU A 75 -10.41 5.75 24.76
C GLU A 75 -11.44 4.62 24.59
N GLU A 76 -11.04 3.50 24.01
CA GLU A 76 -11.90 2.33 23.78
C GLU A 76 -12.24 1.58 25.08
N GLU A 77 -11.34 1.60 26.07
CA GLU A 77 -11.45 0.88 27.34
C GLU A 77 -11.88 -0.60 27.18
N ASN A 78 -11.41 -1.25 26.11
CA ASN A 78 -11.66 -2.67 25.84
C ASN A 78 -10.52 -3.53 26.39
N PHE A 79 -10.81 -4.36 27.40
CA PHE A 79 -9.81 -5.18 28.07
C PHE A 79 -9.12 -6.18 27.13
N GLU A 80 -9.87 -6.83 26.23
CA GLU A 80 -9.31 -7.80 25.29
C GLU A 80 -8.27 -7.16 24.35
N ASN A 81 -8.52 -5.93 23.88
CA ASN A 81 -7.57 -5.17 23.06
C ASN A 81 -6.27 -4.86 23.83
N TYR A 82 -6.37 -4.52 25.12
CA TYR A 82 -5.19 -4.38 25.98
C TYR A 82 -4.41 -5.69 26.12
N ILE A 83 -5.11 -6.80 26.33
CA ILE A 83 -4.47 -8.12 26.45
C ILE A 83 -3.78 -8.50 25.14
N GLU A 84 -4.38 -8.22 23.98
CA GLU A 84 -3.71 -8.41 22.70
C GLU A 84 -2.48 -7.52 22.56
N TYR A 85 -2.57 -6.23 22.90
CA TYR A 85 -1.42 -5.32 22.91
C TYR A 85 -0.28 -5.85 23.79
N ILE A 86 -0.59 -6.28 25.01
CA ILE A 86 0.41 -6.72 26.00
C ILE A 86 1.08 -8.03 25.58
N HIS A 87 0.35 -9.00 25.02
CA HIS A 87 0.91 -10.33 24.72
C HIS A 87 1.32 -10.53 23.26
N LYS A 88 0.76 -9.71 22.37
CA LYS A 88 0.94 -9.77 20.91
C LYS A 88 1.10 -8.36 20.34
N PRO A 89 2.09 -7.59 20.83
CA PRO A 89 2.24 -6.19 20.47
C PRO A 89 2.43 -5.99 18.96
N LYS A 90 3.13 -6.92 18.29
CA LYS A 90 3.36 -6.83 16.84
C LYS A 90 2.06 -6.95 16.05
N GLU A 91 1.24 -7.92 16.40
CA GLU A 91 -0.06 -8.16 15.80
C GLU A 91 -0.99 -6.97 16.03
N HIS A 92 -1.01 -6.43 17.25
CA HIS A 92 -1.84 -5.29 17.59
C HIS A 92 -1.44 -4.01 16.82
N PHE A 93 -0.14 -3.71 16.73
CA PHE A 93 0.35 -2.59 15.91
C PHE A 93 -0.03 -2.75 14.44
N ASN A 94 0.12 -3.96 13.88
CA ASN A 94 -0.26 -4.22 12.50
C ASN A 94 -1.77 -4.03 12.30
N GLY A 95 -2.59 -4.53 13.24
CA GLY A 95 -4.04 -4.35 13.21
C GLY A 95 -4.46 -2.89 13.25
N PHE A 96 -3.83 -2.09 14.12
CA PHE A 96 -4.03 -0.65 14.20
C PHE A 96 -3.69 0.05 12.88
N ILE A 97 -2.50 -0.19 12.32
CA ILE A 97 -2.09 0.40 11.03
C ILE A 97 -3.09 0.02 9.93
N THR A 98 -3.48 -1.25 9.82
CA THR A 98 -4.45 -1.70 8.81
C THR A 98 -5.82 -1.03 9.01
N LYS A 99 -6.31 -0.88 10.25
CA LYS A 99 -7.58 -0.20 10.57
C LYS A 99 -7.53 1.27 10.12
N GLU A 100 -6.48 1.99 10.50
CA GLU A 100 -6.31 3.40 10.18
C GLU A 100 -6.13 3.65 8.68
N VAL A 101 -5.33 2.83 7.99
CA VAL A 101 -5.19 2.90 6.52
C VAL A 101 -6.53 2.67 5.81
N ASN A 102 -7.31 1.68 6.26
CA ASN A 102 -8.62 1.41 5.67
C ASN A 102 -9.62 2.54 5.95
N ASN A 103 -9.61 3.13 7.14
CA ASN A 103 -10.43 4.29 7.47
C ASN A 103 -10.06 5.48 6.57
N TYR A 104 -8.77 5.78 6.42
CA TYR A 104 -8.28 6.85 5.55
C TYR A 104 -8.73 6.62 4.09
N ILE A 105 -8.45 5.45 3.52
CA ILE A 105 -8.70 5.18 2.09
C ILE A 105 -10.20 5.05 1.78
N PHE A 106 -10.97 4.37 2.62
CA PHE A 106 -12.34 3.97 2.27
C PHE A 106 -13.44 4.78 2.94
N LYS A 107 -13.11 5.60 3.94
CA LYS A 107 -14.10 6.44 4.65
C LYS A 107 -13.77 7.92 4.52
N GLU A 108 -12.65 8.36 5.08
CA GLU A 108 -12.36 9.79 5.29
C GLU A 108 -11.85 10.48 4.03
N ASN A 109 -10.95 9.83 3.29
CA ASN A 109 -10.23 10.41 2.15
C ASN A 109 -10.45 9.62 0.85
N CYS A 110 -11.59 8.94 0.73
CA CYS A 110 -11.96 8.15 -0.45
C CYS A 110 -11.87 8.95 -1.78
N PRO A 111 -12.39 10.19 -1.88
CA PRO A 111 -12.24 10.98 -3.11
C PRO A 111 -10.77 11.22 -3.51
N GLU A 112 -9.90 11.46 -2.53
CA GLU A 112 -8.47 11.69 -2.78
C GLU A 112 -7.76 10.37 -3.15
N ALA A 113 -8.15 9.24 -2.57
CA ALA A 113 -7.66 7.93 -2.98
C ALA A 113 -8.03 7.60 -4.44
N LEU A 114 -9.29 7.82 -4.82
CA LEU A 114 -9.78 7.63 -6.19
C LEU A 114 -9.10 8.57 -7.18
N LYS A 115 -8.85 9.82 -6.79
CA LYS A 115 -8.10 10.79 -7.59
C LYS A 115 -6.64 10.38 -7.75
N THR A 116 -6.01 9.84 -6.72
CA THR A 116 -4.63 9.36 -6.74
C THR A 116 -4.46 8.23 -7.76
N ILE A 117 -5.30 7.18 -7.71
CA ILE A 117 -5.22 6.09 -8.70
C ILE A 117 -5.48 6.55 -10.13
N LYS A 118 -6.46 7.44 -10.35
CA LYS A 118 -6.73 8.00 -11.69
C LYS A 118 -5.56 8.81 -12.22
N THR A 119 -4.90 9.56 -11.35
CA THR A 119 -3.70 10.34 -11.71
C THR A 119 -2.57 9.40 -12.09
N ASN A 120 -2.36 8.32 -11.35
CA ASN A 120 -1.33 7.33 -11.63
C ASN A 120 -1.58 6.51 -12.89
N ILE A 121 -2.84 6.15 -13.18
CA ILE A 121 -3.23 5.52 -14.46
C ILE A 121 -2.87 6.44 -15.63
N LYS A 122 -3.24 7.72 -15.55
CA LYS A 122 -2.92 8.71 -16.60
C LYS A 122 -1.41 8.92 -16.75
N SER A 123 -0.70 9.05 -15.63
CA SER A 123 0.75 9.26 -15.60
C SER A 123 1.49 8.07 -16.23
N LYS A 124 1.22 6.84 -15.78
CA LYS A 124 1.85 5.64 -16.33
C LYS A 124 1.46 5.40 -17.79
N GLY A 125 0.21 5.65 -18.17
CA GLY A 125 -0.20 5.61 -19.57
C GLY A 125 0.56 6.61 -20.45
N LYS A 126 0.77 7.83 -19.96
CA LYS A 126 1.58 8.86 -20.64
C LYS A 126 3.04 8.42 -20.79
N CYS A 127 3.67 7.88 -19.75
CA CYS A 127 5.04 7.37 -19.83
C CYS A 127 5.19 6.32 -20.95
N VAL A 128 4.23 5.41 -21.09
CA VAL A 128 4.24 4.39 -22.15
C VAL A 128 4.04 5.01 -23.55
N ILE A 129 3.12 5.99 -23.68
CA ILE A 129 2.92 6.72 -24.94
C ILE A 129 4.19 7.49 -25.35
N ASP A 130 4.84 8.16 -24.40
CA ASP A 130 6.08 8.89 -24.65
C ASP A 130 7.20 7.93 -25.08
N ALA A 131 7.32 6.76 -24.43
CA ALA A 131 8.27 5.71 -24.83
C ALA A 131 7.98 5.15 -26.23
N VAL A 132 6.71 4.95 -26.60
CA VAL A 132 6.29 4.55 -27.96
C VAL A 132 6.73 5.62 -28.97
N ASN A 133 6.50 6.90 -28.67
CA ASN A 133 6.84 8.00 -29.56
C ASN A 133 8.35 8.12 -29.79
N GLU A 134 9.13 8.07 -28.72
CA GLU A 134 10.58 8.10 -28.79
C GLU A 134 11.14 6.90 -29.55
N THR A 135 10.62 5.70 -29.27
CA THR A 135 11.04 4.47 -29.96
C THR A 135 10.79 4.55 -31.46
N THR A 136 9.59 4.98 -31.88
CA THR A 136 9.29 5.14 -33.31
C THR A 136 10.22 6.14 -33.97
N LYS A 137 10.48 7.29 -33.33
CA LYS A 137 11.40 8.30 -33.87
C LYS A 137 12.83 7.77 -34.02
N GLU A 138 13.36 7.11 -32.98
CA GLU A 138 14.72 6.57 -32.99
C GLU A 138 14.92 5.48 -34.04
N VAL A 139 13.97 4.54 -34.16
CA VAL A 139 14.08 3.42 -35.10
C VAL A 139 14.02 3.91 -36.54
N LYS A 140 13.11 4.84 -36.85
CA LYS A 140 13.01 5.44 -38.20
C LYS A 140 14.27 6.19 -38.60
N ASN A 141 14.90 6.91 -37.68
CA ASN A 141 16.14 7.64 -37.95
C ASN A 141 17.34 6.73 -38.26
N ASN A 142 17.24 5.44 -37.93
CA ASN A 142 18.29 4.45 -38.13
C ASN A 142 17.88 3.34 -39.10
N ASP A 143 16.82 3.56 -39.91
CA ASP A 143 16.26 2.59 -40.87
C ASP A 143 15.97 1.20 -40.25
N GLY A 144 15.56 1.18 -38.98
CA GLY A 144 15.30 -0.05 -38.24
C GLY A 144 13.92 -0.64 -38.53
N ASP A 145 13.79 -1.94 -38.30
CA ASP A 145 12.55 -2.69 -38.48
C ASP A 145 11.72 -2.78 -37.18
N ILE A 146 10.60 -3.49 -37.27
CA ILE A 146 9.71 -3.71 -36.12
C ILE A 146 10.37 -4.52 -34.98
N ASN A 147 11.37 -5.35 -35.27
CA ASN A 147 12.07 -6.12 -34.25
C ASN A 147 12.94 -5.20 -33.40
N ILE A 148 13.71 -4.33 -34.07
CA ILE A 148 14.50 -3.29 -33.40
C ILE A 148 13.56 -2.37 -32.58
N TRP A 149 12.38 -2.04 -33.14
CA TRP A 149 11.37 -1.26 -32.43
C TRP A 149 10.89 -1.93 -31.14
N LEU A 150 10.55 -3.22 -31.17
CA LEU A 150 10.10 -3.93 -29.97
C LEU A 150 11.20 -4.06 -28.91
N GLN A 151 12.45 -4.30 -29.33
CA GLN A 151 13.60 -4.34 -28.42
C GLN A 151 13.81 -3.00 -27.73
N TYR A 152 13.76 -1.90 -28.48
CA TYR A 152 13.93 -0.56 -27.95
C TYR A 152 12.79 -0.19 -27.01
N LEU A 153 11.55 -0.49 -27.38
CA LEU A 153 10.39 -0.25 -26.52
C LEU A 153 10.52 -1.06 -25.21
N SER A 154 10.83 -2.35 -25.30
CA SER A 154 10.99 -3.20 -24.11
C SER A 154 12.10 -2.68 -23.19
N ARG A 155 13.20 -2.17 -23.76
CA ARG A 155 14.29 -1.55 -23.00
C ARG A 155 13.85 -0.25 -22.32
N LYS A 156 13.14 0.65 -23.02
CA LYS A 156 12.64 1.91 -22.45
C LYS A 156 11.60 1.69 -21.36
N LEU A 157 10.79 0.64 -21.47
CA LEU A 157 9.72 0.34 -20.51
C LEU A 157 10.18 -0.45 -19.28
N LYS A 158 11.42 -0.96 -19.26
CA LYS A 158 11.90 -1.94 -18.27
C LYS A 158 11.61 -1.57 -16.81
N ASP A 159 11.79 -0.30 -16.46
CA ASP A 159 11.63 0.20 -15.09
C ASP A 159 10.23 0.82 -14.84
N GLU A 160 9.43 0.98 -15.90
CA GLU A 160 8.11 1.63 -15.83
C GLU A 160 6.96 0.63 -15.79
N VAL A 161 6.98 -0.36 -16.70
CA VAL A 161 5.92 -1.38 -16.84
C VAL A 161 6.50 -2.69 -17.33
N GLN A 162 5.86 -3.81 -16.96
CA GLN A 162 6.27 -5.11 -17.48
C GLN A 162 5.83 -5.27 -18.94
N PHE A 163 6.80 -5.27 -19.87
CA PHE A 163 6.55 -5.53 -21.29
C PHE A 163 7.54 -6.58 -21.83
N LYS A 164 7.02 -7.73 -22.26
CA LYS A 164 7.83 -8.82 -22.84
C LYS A 164 7.64 -8.86 -24.35
N GLU A 165 8.64 -8.38 -25.09
CA GLU A 165 8.67 -8.38 -26.56
C GLU A 165 8.33 -9.75 -27.17
N LYS A 166 8.88 -10.85 -26.62
CA LYS A 166 8.67 -12.23 -27.12
C LYS A 166 7.21 -12.68 -27.14
N SER A 167 6.30 -11.91 -26.53
CA SER A 167 4.87 -12.20 -26.56
C SER A 167 4.14 -11.69 -27.80
N CYS A 168 4.79 -10.87 -28.64
CA CYS A 168 4.26 -10.31 -29.88
C CYS A 168 4.38 -11.32 -31.04
N ILE A 169 3.25 -11.74 -31.61
CA ILE A 169 3.18 -12.72 -32.72
C ILE A 169 3.07 -11.97 -34.06
N ASN A 170 3.70 -12.50 -35.11
CA ASN A 170 3.65 -12.04 -36.53
C ASN A 170 4.18 -10.62 -36.78
N GLN A 171 5.50 -10.46 -36.71
CA GLN A 171 6.21 -9.20 -36.92
C GLN A 171 6.48 -8.88 -38.41
N ASN A 172 6.62 -9.89 -39.28
CA ASN A 172 7.28 -9.73 -40.59
C ASN A 172 6.51 -8.90 -41.64
N GLU A 173 5.22 -8.60 -41.42
CA GLU A 173 4.39 -7.84 -42.38
C GLU A 173 4.27 -6.35 -42.05
N ILE A 174 4.88 -5.89 -40.94
CA ILE A 174 4.69 -4.54 -40.43
C ILE A 174 5.79 -3.63 -40.94
N THR A 175 5.43 -2.74 -41.86
CA THR A 175 6.35 -1.79 -42.49
C THR A 175 6.06 -0.33 -42.13
N ASP A 176 4.80 -0.01 -41.79
CA ASP A 176 4.38 1.35 -41.46
C ASP A 176 4.42 1.61 -39.95
N LEU A 177 5.59 2.06 -39.46
CA LEU A 177 5.81 2.38 -38.05
C LEU A 177 5.05 3.64 -37.59
N ASP A 178 4.75 4.58 -38.49
CA ASP A 178 3.95 5.78 -38.15
C ASP A 178 2.49 5.41 -37.90
N PHE A 179 1.93 4.56 -38.77
CA PHE A 179 0.59 4.04 -38.56
C PHE A 179 0.51 3.18 -37.31
N LEU A 180 1.51 2.33 -37.04
CA LEU A 180 1.59 1.56 -35.80
C LEU A 180 1.58 2.46 -34.56
N GLN A 181 2.45 3.47 -34.52
CA GLN A 181 2.52 4.44 -33.44
C GLN A 181 1.15 5.10 -33.19
N ASN A 182 0.46 5.52 -34.24
CA ASN A 182 -0.85 6.15 -34.15
C ASN A 182 -1.91 5.21 -33.57
N VAL A 183 -1.93 3.94 -34.01
CA VAL A 183 -2.86 2.93 -33.50
C VAL A 183 -2.61 2.68 -32.01
N VAL A 184 -1.35 2.47 -31.62
CA VAL A 184 -0.98 2.20 -30.22
C VAL A 184 -1.32 3.40 -29.33
N ASN A 185 -0.96 4.62 -29.73
CA ASN A 185 -1.23 5.83 -28.96
C ASN A 185 -2.73 6.06 -28.74
N LYS A 186 -3.53 5.89 -29.80
CA LYS A 186 -4.99 6.04 -29.72
C LYS A 186 -5.60 4.95 -28.84
N GLY A 187 -5.14 3.71 -28.99
CA GLY A 187 -5.58 2.57 -28.19
C GLY A 187 -5.29 2.80 -26.70
N LEU A 188 -4.04 3.12 -26.35
CA LEU A 188 -3.64 3.41 -24.97
C LEU A 188 -4.42 4.59 -24.39
N THR A 189 -4.55 5.69 -25.12
CA THR A 189 -5.34 6.86 -24.66
C THR A 189 -6.79 6.48 -24.35
N SER A 190 -7.42 5.70 -25.24
CA SER A 190 -8.78 5.21 -25.03
C SER A 190 -8.89 4.26 -23.83
N SER A 191 -7.95 3.33 -23.70
CA SER A 191 -7.90 2.39 -22.58
C SER A 191 -7.74 3.10 -21.23
N MET A 192 -6.81 4.06 -21.13
CA MET A 192 -6.61 4.80 -19.88
C MET A 192 -7.84 5.62 -19.48
N LEU A 193 -8.54 6.21 -20.45
CA LEU A 193 -9.82 6.88 -20.20
C LEU A 193 -10.88 5.91 -19.69
N LYS A 194 -11.03 4.74 -20.32
CA LYS A 194 -11.97 3.70 -19.87
C LYS A 194 -11.68 3.24 -18.45
N LEU A 195 -10.42 2.94 -18.13
CA LEU A 195 -9.98 2.54 -16.79
C LEU A 195 -10.24 3.63 -15.75
N CYS A 196 -9.97 4.89 -16.07
CA CYS A 196 -10.29 5.99 -15.16
C CYS A 196 -11.80 6.13 -14.92
N ASN A 197 -12.60 5.91 -15.97
CA ASN A 197 -14.05 6.02 -15.89
C ASN A 197 -14.72 4.84 -15.19
N SER A 198 -14.05 3.68 -15.11
CA SER A 198 -14.56 2.52 -14.35
C SER A 198 -14.31 2.63 -12.85
N ILE A 199 -13.47 3.57 -12.40
CA ILE A 199 -13.18 3.79 -10.98
C ILE A 199 -14.04 4.96 -10.50
N ILE A 200 -15.19 4.69 -9.90
CA ILE A 200 -16.17 5.71 -9.52
C ILE A 200 -16.27 5.83 -7.99
N CYS A 201 -16.28 4.71 -7.28
CA CYS A 201 -16.40 4.67 -5.83
C CYS A 201 -15.36 3.74 -5.18
N SER A 202 -15.35 3.71 -3.84
CA SER A 202 -14.41 2.92 -3.04
C SER A 202 -14.40 1.43 -3.40
N SER A 203 -15.55 0.84 -3.71
CA SER A 203 -15.64 -0.58 -4.07
C SER A 203 -14.98 -0.93 -5.40
N ASP A 204 -14.73 0.07 -6.27
CA ASP A 204 -14.03 -0.14 -7.54
C ASP A 204 -12.50 -0.23 -7.37
N LEU A 205 -11.99 0.12 -6.18
CA LEU A 205 -10.58 -0.08 -5.84
C LEU A 205 -10.30 -1.55 -5.59
N ARG A 206 -9.55 -2.14 -6.52
CA ARG A 206 -9.17 -3.55 -6.47
C ARG A 206 -7.99 -3.76 -5.56
N LEU A 207 -8.26 -4.08 -4.29
CA LEU A 207 -7.23 -4.29 -3.28
C LEU A 207 -6.23 -5.40 -3.65
N GLU A 208 -6.66 -6.39 -4.43
CA GLU A 208 -5.85 -7.48 -4.94
C GLU A 208 -4.81 -7.02 -5.98
N MET A 209 -4.99 -5.84 -6.57
CA MET A 209 -4.03 -5.28 -7.53
C MET A 209 -2.81 -4.66 -6.85
N PHE A 210 -2.89 -4.32 -5.56
CA PHE A 210 -1.70 -3.85 -4.85
C PHE A 210 -0.76 -5.04 -4.63
N ARG A 211 0.41 -5.07 -5.30
CA ARG A 211 1.46 -6.07 -4.97
C ARG A 211 1.94 -5.94 -3.54
N LYS A 212 1.95 -4.70 -3.06
CA LYS A 212 2.19 -4.34 -1.68
C LYS A 212 1.22 -3.25 -1.29
N LYS A 213 0.41 -3.51 -0.27
CA LYS A 213 -0.64 -2.60 0.19
C LYS A 213 -0.05 -1.44 1.02
N PRO A 214 -0.72 -0.27 1.09
CA PRO A 214 -0.22 0.86 1.87
C PRO A 214 0.06 0.54 3.34
N ASP A 215 -0.79 -0.26 3.99
CA ASP A 215 -0.59 -0.72 5.36
C ASP A 215 0.66 -1.59 5.50
N GLN A 216 0.92 -2.49 4.55
CA GLN A 216 2.16 -3.29 4.52
C GLN A 216 3.41 -2.42 4.37
N ILE A 217 3.35 -1.35 3.57
CA ILE A 217 4.47 -0.41 3.43
C ILE A 217 4.73 0.32 4.75
N LEU A 218 3.67 0.82 5.41
CA LEU A 218 3.77 1.48 6.72
C LEU A 218 4.28 0.52 7.80
N ILE A 219 3.78 -0.71 7.87
CA ILE A 219 4.25 -1.74 8.79
C ILE A 219 5.74 -2.01 8.58
N GLU A 220 6.19 -2.21 7.35
CA GLU A 220 7.62 -2.43 7.11
C GLU A 220 8.49 -1.22 7.47
N HIS A 221 7.94 -0.01 7.40
CA HIS A 221 8.67 1.21 7.75
C HIS A 221 8.71 1.45 9.28
N LEU A 222 7.57 1.32 9.96
CA LEU A 222 7.40 1.67 11.37
C LEU A 222 7.66 0.50 12.32
N CYS A 223 7.46 -0.74 11.87
CA CYS A 223 7.46 -1.95 12.69
C CYS A 223 8.63 -2.91 12.41
N ARG A 224 9.59 -2.55 11.53
CA ARG A 224 10.81 -3.34 11.28
C ARG A 224 11.86 -3.11 12.36
N CYS A 225 11.61 -3.63 13.55
CA CYS A 225 12.41 -3.43 14.75
C CYS A 225 12.27 -4.62 15.73
N CYS A 226 12.90 -4.49 16.91
CA CYS A 226 12.82 -5.49 17.97
C CYS A 226 11.42 -5.53 18.60
N TRP A 227 10.90 -6.74 18.83
CA TRP A 227 9.63 -6.99 19.52
C TRP A 227 9.82 -7.77 20.82
N VAL A 228 11.07 -7.93 21.28
CA VAL A 228 11.35 -8.50 22.60
C VAL A 228 10.72 -7.61 23.65
N GLN A 229 10.04 -8.24 24.61
CA GLN A 229 9.44 -7.55 25.74
C GLN A 229 10.34 -7.70 26.96
N CYS A 230 10.39 -6.67 27.79
CA CYS A 230 11.08 -6.72 29.07
C CYS A 230 10.46 -7.84 29.94
N PRO A 231 11.25 -8.78 30.48
CA PRO A 231 10.71 -9.90 31.28
C PRO A 231 10.07 -9.45 32.60
N PHE A 232 10.30 -8.21 33.02
CA PHE A 232 9.78 -7.66 34.28
C PHE A 232 8.46 -6.89 34.09
N CYS A 233 8.37 -6.04 33.07
CA CYS A 233 7.23 -5.13 32.89
C CYS A 233 6.49 -5.29 31.55
N ASN A 234 6.90 -6.23 30.70
CA ASN A 234 6.36 -6.45 29.35
C ASN A 234 6.45 -5.26 28.38
N ALA A 235 7.13 -4.16 28.76
CA ALA A 235 7.40 -3.05 27.86
C ALA A 235 8.15 -3.53 26.61
N ILE A 236 7.75 -3.03 25.45
CA ILE A 236 8.38 -3.36 24.17
C ILE A 236 9.80 -2.76 24.15
N CYS A 237 10.77 -3.50 23.64
CA CYS A 237 12.16 -3.05 23.56
C CYS A 237 12.30 -1.73 22.77
N THR A 238 12.89 -0.73 23.41
CA THR A 238 13.21 0.60 22.87
C THR A 238 14.72 0.82 22.63
N ASN A 239 15.54 -0.24 22.69
CA ASN A 239 17.01 -0.23 22.58
C ASN A 239 17.79 0.46 23.72
N THR A 240 17.21 0.60 24.91
CA THR A 240 17.90 1.11 26.11
C THR A 240 18.16 -0.01 27.13
N MET A 241 19.36 0.04 27.72
CA MET A 241 20.06 -0.93 28.59
C MET A 241 19.20 -1.91 29.42
N GLU A 242 19.70 -3.15 29.55
CA GLU A 242 19.28 -4.15 30.55
C GLU A 242 19.46 -3.59 31.97
N ASP A 243 18.58 -3.97 32.91
CA ASP A 243 18.67 -3.64 34.34
C ASP A 243 18.78 -2.15 34.70
N HIS A 244 18.01 -1.27 34.03
CA HIS A 244 17.98 0.14 34.38
C HIS A 244 17.15 0.39 35.66
N ALA A 245 17.73 1.13 36.61
CA ALA A 245 17.02 1.60 37.79
C ALA A 245 16.06 2.75 37.42
N GLY A 246 14.77 2.58 37.70
CA GLY A 246 13.74 3.61 37.49
C GLY A 246 12.33 3.11 37.82
N ASP A 247 11.38 4.02 38.03
CA ASP A 247 9.95 3.65 38.08
C ASP A 247 9.50 3.26 36.67
N HIS A 248 9.37 1.96 36.42
CA HIS A 248 8.92 1.42 35.14
C HIS A 248 7.41 1.59 34.92
N MET A 249 6.65 2.03 35.93
CA MET A 249 5.20 2.13 35.87
C MET A 249 4.78 3.56 35.53
N MET A 250 4.72 3.85 34.23
CA MET A 250 4.13 5.10 33.74
C MET A 250 2.71 5.29 34.31
N PRO A 251 2.27 6.54 34.56
CA PRO A 251 0.89 6.82 35.00
C PRO A 251 -0.18 6.10 34.16
N TYR A 252 0.08 5.94 32.86
CA TYR A 252 -0.73 5.13 31.97
C TYR A 252 -1.00 3.71 32.48
N TRP A 253 0.05 2.96 32.84
CA TRP A 253 -0.09 1.58 33.31
C TRP A 253 -0.66 1.49 34.72
N LYS A 254 -0.41 2.50 35.58
CA LYS A 254 -1.04 2.61 36.90
C LYS A 254 -2.57 2.72 36.75
N TRP A 255 -3.03 3.62 35.88
CA TRP A 255 -4.44 3.76 35.55
C TRP A 255 -5.03 2.48 34.95
N PHE A 256 -4.35 1.85 33.97
CA PHE A 256 -4.82 0.58 33.37
C PHE A 256 -5.05 -0.51 34.42
N VAL A 257 -4.07 -0.74 35.31
CA VAL A 257 -4.18 -1.77 36.36
C VAL A 257 -5.35 -1.49 37.31
N CYS A 258 -5.53 -0.24 37.74
CA CYS A 258 -6.67 0.15 38.57
C CYS A 258 -8.00 0.04 37.81
N ARG A 259 -8.03 0.42 36.53
CA ARG A 259 -9.24 0.42 35.71
C ARG A 259 -9.75 -0.98 35.44
N PHE A 260 -8.85 -1.92 35.16
CA PHE A 260 -9.16 -3.29 34.78
C PHE A 260 -8.78 -4.31 35.87
N GLN A 261 -8.75 -3.91 37.14
CA GLN A 261 -8.34 -4.78 38.24
C GLN A 261 -9.11 -6.11 38.24
N GLU A 262 -10.45 -6.05 38.23
CA GLU A 262 -11.31 -7.24 38.27
C GLU A 262 -11.11 -8.14 37.04
N ASP A 263 -10.98 -7.53 35.85
CA ASP A 263 -10.74 -8.25 34.60
C ASP A 263 -9.38 -8.94 34.60
N LEU A 264 -8.33 -8.27 35.10
CA LEU A 264 -6.99 -8.83 35.28
C LEU A 264 -7.01 -10.01 36.26
N GLU A 265 -7.66 -9.84 37.41
CA GLU A 265 -7.79 -10.89 38.42
C GLU A 265 -8.49 -12.13 37.86
N LYS A 266 -9.58 -11.91 37.11
CA LYS A 266 -10.34 -12.98 36.43
C LYS A 266 -9.52 -13.65 35.33
N HIS A 267 -8.85 -12.88 34.48
CA HIS A 267 -8.08 -13.39 33.34
C HIS A 267 -6.90 -14.25 33.80
N TYR A 268 -6.13 -13.78 34.78
CA TYR A 268 -4.97 -14.49 35.30
C TYR A 268 -5.28 -15.45 36.46
N LYS A 269 -6.53 -15.45 36.95
CA LYS A 269 -6.99 -16.26 38.09
C LYS A 269 -6.15 -16.00 39.35
N LYS A 270 -5.84 -14.73 39.61
CA LYS A 270 -5.03 -14.25 40.74
C LYS A 270 -5.70 -13.04 41.37
N GLN A 271 -5.28 -12.66 42.58
CA GLN A 271 -5.78 -11.47 43.27
C GLN A 271 -4.62 -10.53 43.59
N PHE A 272 -4.86 -9.22 43.51
CA PHE A 272 -3.90 -8.20 43.95
C PHE A 272 -3.93 -8.09 45.48
N LYS A 273 -3.19 -8.99 46.16
CA LYS A 273 -3.10 -9.06 47.62
C LYS A 273 -1.67 -9.30 48.10
N GLY A 274 -1.37 -8.86 49.32
CA GLY A 274 -0.05 -9.06 49.93
C GLY A 274 1.04 -8.36 49.12
N PRO A 275 2.14 -9.04 48.73
CA PRO A 275 3.22 -8.41 47.95
C PRO A 275 2.82 -7.87 46.57
N GLY A 276 1.64 -8.27 46.06
CA GLY A 276 1.09 -7.77 44.79
C GLY A 276 -0.11 -6.85 44.99
N GLU A 277 -0.34 -6.29 46.18
CA GLU A 277 -1.42 -5.32 46.41
C GLU A 277 -1.19 -4.04 45.61
N ILE A 278 -2.27 -3.50 45.00
CA ILE A 278 -2.20 -2.25 44.23
C ILE A 278 -2.11 -1.08 45.21
N PRO A 279 -1.07 -0.23 45.15
CA PRO A 279 -0.93 0.91 46.03
C PRO A 279 -2.12 1.89 45.92
N ASP A 280 -2.54 2.45 47.06
CA ASP A 280 -3.68 3.38 47.09
C ASP A 280 -3.43 4.65 46.27
N GLU A 281 -2.17 5.07 46.11
CA GLU A 281 -1.80 6.22 45.30
C GLU A 281 -2.09 6.01 43.81
N TRP A 282 -2.22 4.77 43.33
CA TRP A 282 -2.53 4.51 41.93
C TRP A 282 -4.00 4.75 41.62
N LYS A 283 -4.87 4.57 42.63
CA LYS A 283 -6.33 4.72 42.52
C LYS A 283 -6.75 6.16 42.23
N THR A 284 -5.86 7.13 42.44
CA THR A 284 -6.11 8.55 42.13
C THR A 284 -5.72 8.94 40.70
N CYS A 285 -4.99 8.08 39.98
CA CYS A 285 -4.57 8.35 38.61
C CYS A 285 -5.76 8.36 37.66
N THR A 286 -5.98 9.49 36.99
CA THR A 286 -7.09 9.66 36.05
C THR A 286 -6.70 9.19 34.63
N LYS A 287 -7.70 8.91 33.78
CA LYS A 287 -7.48 8.60 32.36
C LYS A 287 -6.77 9.74 31.63
N ASP A 288 -7.12 10.99 31.91
CA ASP A 288 -6.51 12.14 31.26
C ASP A 288 -5.04 12.33 31.67
N GLU A 289 -4.68 12.00 32.91
CA GLU A 289 -3.28 11.95 33.35
C GLU A 289 -2.52 10.80 32.68
N ALA A 290 -3.14 9.63 32.58
CA ALA A 290 -2.60 8.48 31.87
C ALA A 290 -2.28 8.82 30.41
N ILE A 291 -3.23 9.37 29.65
CA ILE A 291 -3.03 9.74 28.25
C ILE A 291 -1.97 10.86 28.13
N ARG A 292 -2.02 11.89 29.00
CA ARG A 292 -1.00 12.96 28.98
C ARG A 292 0.41 12.43 29.24
N SER A 293 0.55 11.39 30.07
CA SER A 293 1.85 10.77 30.34
C SER A 293 2.48 10.12 29.11
N LEU A 294 1.71 9.81 28.07
CA LEU A 294 2.26 9.25 26.82
C LEU A 294 3.04 10.29 25.99
N ASN A 295 2.95 11.59 26.30
CA ASN A 295 3.71 12.62 25.59
C ASN A 295 5.21 12.60 25.88
N VAL A 296 5.67 11.79 26.83
CA VAL A 296 7.10 11.62 27.14
C VAL A 296 7.73 10.37 26.49
N LEU A 297 6.95 9.60 25.71
CA LEU A 297 7.41 8.51 24.84
C LEU A 297 8.08 9.03 23.57
#